data_AF-A0A520ML00-F1
#
_entry.id   AF-A0A520ML00-F1
#
_cell.length_a   1.000
_cell.length_b   1.000
_cell.length_c   1.000
_cell.angle_alpha   90.00
_cell.angle_beta   90.00
_cell.angle_gamma   90.00
#
_symmetry.space_group_name_H-M   'P 1'
#
loop_
_entity.id
_entity.type
_entity.pdbx_description
1 polymer ?
#
loop_
_entity_poly.entity_id
_entity_poly.type
_entity_poly.pdbx_seq_one_letter_code
_entity_poly.pdbx_strand_id
1 'polypeptide(L)' 'MPVEFDFIIVGAGSAGCVLADKLSASGKYSVALVEAGSSDKKFWIQTPIGYGVTYTDPKVNWCFTAAPDSALKNRS' A
#
# COMPACT_ATOMS: atom_id res chain seq x y z
N MET A 1 -17.81 9.66 -21.54
CA MET A 1 -18.60 9.43 -20.32
C MET A 1 -17.64 9.12 -19.19
N PRO A 2 -17.90 9.56 -17.94
CA PRO A 2 -17.05 9.19 -16.80
C PRO A 2 -17.10 7.68 -16.59
N VAL A 3 -15.98 7.10 -16.16
CA VAL A 3 -15.90 5.68 -15.80
C VAL A 3 -16.52 5.51 -14.42
N GLU A 4 -17.45 4.57 -14.27
CA GLU A 4 -18.19 4.31 -13.03
C GLU A 4 -17.83 2.93 -12.46
N PHE A 5 -17.80 2.82 -11.13
CA PHE A 5 -17.53 1.58 -10.40
C PHE A 5 -18.47 1.48 -9.20
N ASP A 6 -18.90 0.26 -8.84
CA ASP A 6 -19.70 0.00 -7.64
C ASP A 6 -18.88 0.26 -6.36
N PHE A 7 -17.58 -0.05 -6.41
CA PHE A 7 -16.64 0.19 -5.31
C PHE A 7 -15.33 0.80 -5.80
N ILE A 8 -14.84 1.81 -5.07
CA ILE A 8 -13.49 2.37 -5.23
C ILE A 8 -12.75 2.15 -3.92
N ILE A 9 -11.66 1.37 -3.98
CA ILE A 9 -10.77 1.07 -2.85
C ILE A 9 -9.50 1.89 -3.02
N VAL A 10 -9.17 2.71 -2.02
CA VAL A 10 -7.96 3.53 -2.00
C VAL A 10 -6.92 2.86 -1.11
N GLY A 11 -5.85 2.36 -1.73
CA GLY A 11 -4.75 1.64 -1.11
C GLY A 11 -4.84 0.13 -1.34
N ALA A 12 -3.86 -0.44 -2.05
CA ALA A 12 -3.62 -1.87 -2.23
C ALA A 12 -2.69 -2.44 -1.14
N GLY A 13 -2.91 -2.01 0.11
CA GLY A 13 -2.29 -2.63 1.29
C GLY A 13 -2.94 -3.97 1.64
N SER A 14 -2.55 -4.55 2.77
CA SER A 14 -3.04 -5.87 3.21
C SER A 14 -4.57 -5.98 3.24
N ALA A 15 -5.27 -4.96 3.73
CA ALA A 15 -6.73 -4.94 3.76
C ALA A 15 -7.34 -4.69 2.37
N GLY A 16 -6.76 -3.75 1.60
CA GLY A 16 -7.28 -3.36 0.29
C GLY A 16 -7.24 -4.48 -0.73
N CYS A 17 -6.14 -5.25 -0.79
CA CYS A 17 -6.02 -6.41 -1.66
C CYS A 17 -7.06 -7.49 -1.33
N VAL A 18 -7.26 -7.81 -0.05
CA VAL A 18 -8.26 -8.80 0.38
C VAL A 18 -9.68 -8.32 0.05
N LEU A 19 -9.98 -7.04 0.28
CA LEU A 19 -11.29 -6.48 -0.02
C LEU A 19 -11.58 -6.49 -1.53
N ALA A 20 -10.59 -6.12 -2.36
CA ALA A 20 -10.70 -6.14 -3.80
C ALA A 20 -10.96 -7.56 -4.34
N ASP A 21 -10.22 -8.56 -3.83
CA ASP A 21 -10.44 -9.97 -4.15
C ASP A 21 -11.88 -10.41 -3.85
N LYS A 22 -12.36 -10.15 -2.63
CA LYS A 22 -13.69 -10.62 -2.20
C LYS A 22 -14.85 -9.91 -2.90
N LEU A 23 -14.76 -8.60 -3.11
CA LEU A 23 -15.82 -7.85 -3.77
C LEU A 23 -15.91 -8.18 -5.27
N SER A 24 -14.77 -8.39 -5.93
CA SER A 24 -14.74 -8.69 -7.36
C SER A 24 -15.03 -10.17 -7.69
N ALA A 25 -14.85 -11.09 -6.73
CA ALA A 25 -14.91 -12.55 -6.96
C ALA A 25 -16.20 -13.06 -7.64
N SER A 26 -17.34 -12.42 -7.39
CA SER A 26 -18.64 -12.83 -7.98
C SER A 26 -18.86 -12.31 -9.39
N GLY A 27 -18.06 -11.36 -9.87
CA GLY A 27 -18.29 -10.63 -11.12
C GLY A 27 -19.51 -9.69 -11.11
N LYS A 28 -20.29 -9.67 -10.03
CA LYS A 28 -21.48 -8.82 -9.88
C LYS A 28 -21.14 -7.35 -9.71
N TYR A 29 -19.98 -7.06 -9.10
CA TYR A 29 -19.56 -5.71 -8.77
C TYR A 29 -18.31 -5.32 -9.55
N SER A 30 -18.33 -4.11 -10.11
CA SER A 30 -17.19 -3.43 -10.66
C SER A 30 -16.38 -2.78 -9.54
N VAL A 31 -15.08 -3.10 -9.47
CA VAL A 31 -14.19 -2.66 -8.39
C VAL A 31 -12.97 -1.95 -8.98
N ALA A 32 -12.76 -0.70 -8.60
CA ALA A 32 -11.52 0.01 -8.84
C ALA A 32 -10.63 -0.05 -7.60
N LEU A 33 -9.38 -0.52 -7.76
CA LEU A 33 -8.34 -0.47 -6.74
C LEU A 33 -7.28 0.54 -7.16
N VAL A 34 -7.09 1.58 -6.36
CA VAL A 34 -6.11 2.64 -6.63
C VAL A 34 -5.00 2.56 -5.60
N GLU A 35 -3.76 2.43 -6.06
CA GLU A 35 -2.57 2.38 -5.21
C GLU A 35 -1.56 3.44 -5.66
N ALA A 36 -0.93 4.10 -4.69
CA ALA A 36 0.07 5.12 -4.97
C ALA A 36 1.40 4.52 -5.43
N GLY A 37 1.76 3.35 -4.90
CA GLY A 37 2.95 2.60 -5.25
C GLY A 37 2.87 1.87 -6.60
N SER A 38 4.03 1.46 -7.09
CA SER A 38 4.16 0.55 -8.24
C SER A 38 3.91 -0.92 -7.84
N SER A 39 3.89 -1.83 -8.81
CA SER A 39 3.88 -3.28 -8.54
C SER A 39 4.99 -3.74 -7.59
N ASP A 40 4.64 -4.73 -6.77
CA ASP A 40 5.49 -5.45 -5.82
C ASP A 40 6.42 -6.50 -6.46
N LYS A 41 6.33 -6.70 -7.78
CA LYS A 41 7.18 -7.62 -8.58
C LYS A 41 8.63 -7.12 -8.69
N LYS A 42 9.31 -6.99 -7.54
CA LYS A 42 10.69 -6.55 -7.40
C LYS A 42 11.45 -7.56 -6.55
N PHE A 43 12.69 -7.88 -6.93
CA PHE A 43 13.52 -8.88 -6.25
C PHE A 43 13.63 -8.63 -4.73
N TRP A 44 13.93 -7.40 -4.32
CA TRP A 44 14.09 -7.04 -2.90
C TRP A 44 12.77 -6.98 -2.12
N ILE A 45 11.61 -6.92 -2.78
CA ILE A 45 10.31 -7.04 -2.11
C ILE A 45 9.95 -8.50 -1.87
N GLN A 46 10.21 -9.37 -2.86
CA GLN A 46 9.84 -10.79 -2.79
C GLN A 46 10.82 -11.63 -1.95
N THR A 47 12.04 -11.13 -1.74
CA THR A 47 13.05 -11.79 -0.89
C THR A 47 12.76 -11.48 0.59
N PRO A 48 12.58 -12.48 1.49
CA PRO A 48 12.22 -12.23 2.88
C PRO A 48 13.15 -11.29 3.66
N ILE A 49 14.48 -11.43 3.47
CA ILE A 49 15.47 -10.54 4.11
C ILE A 49 15.62 -9.18 3.39
N GLY A 50 14.97 -9.01 2.25
CA GLY A 50 15.04 -7.82 1.41
C GLY A 50 14.48 -6.55 2.06
N TYR A 51 13.71 -6.69 3.15
CA TYR A 51 13.26 -5.57 3.99
C TYR A 51 14.41 -4.64 4.40
N GLY A 52 15.59 -5.19 4.72
CA GLY A 52 16.75 -4.37 5.11
C GLY A 52 17.20 -3.40 4.01
N VAL A 53 16.96 -3.74 2.74
CA VAL A 53 17.27 -2.90 1.58
C VAL A 53 16.15 -1.90 1.31
N THR A 54 14.89 -2.33 1.46
CA THR A 54 13.72 -1.51 1.09
C THR A 54 13.26 -0.56 2.19
N TYR A 55 13.70 -0.75 3.44
CA TYR A 55 13.24 0.03 4.59
C TYR A 55 13.36 1.55 4.39
N THR A 56 14.46 2.03 3.79
CA THR A 56 14.69 3.46 3.55
C THR A 56 14.52 3.85 2.08
N ASP A 57 13.97 2.98 1.22
CA ASP A 57 13.77 3.29 -0.20
C ASP A 57 12.44 4.04 -0.42
N PRO A 58 12.47 5.34 -0.80
CA PRO A 58 11.26 6.12 -1.00
C PRO A 58 10.39 5.64 -2.18
N LYS A 59 10.87 4.71 -3.01
CA LYS A 59 10.08 4.10 -4.09
C LYS A 59 9.05 3.08 -3.59
N VAL A 60 9.20 2.61 -2.36
CA VAL A 60 8.40 1.51 -1.78
C VAL A 60 8.03 1.76 -0.32
N ASN A 61 8.54 2.83 0.30
CA ASN A 61 8.22 3.27 1.64
C ASN A 61 7.88 4.76 1.62
N TRP A 62 6.86 5.14 2.38
CA TRP A 62 6.49 6.55 2.57
C TRP A 62 7.53 7.35 3.38
N CYS A 63 8.41 6.66 4.10
CA CYS A 63 9.53 7.24 4.87
C CYS A 63 9.07 8.35 5.82
N PHE A 64 7.89 8.21 6.41
CA PHE A 64 7.39 9.17 7.40
C PHE A 64 8.29 9.20 8.64
N THR A 65 8.44 10.40 9.18
CA THR A 65 9.09 10.67 10.47
C THR A 65 8.04 11.22 11.43
N ALA A 66 8.24 10.98 12.72
CA ALA A 66 7.33 11.50 13.73
C ALA A 66 7.68 12.97 14.03
N ALA A 67 6.75 13.69 14.65
CA ALA A 67 7.11 14.95 15.30
C ALA A 67 8.04 14.66 16.50
N PRO A 68 8.92 15.60 16.89
CA PRO A 68 9.75 15.44 18.08
C PRO A 68 8.92 15.16 19.33
N ASP A 69 9.26 14.10 20.06
CA ASP A 69 8.59 13.72 21.31
C ASP A 69 9.49 13.99 22.53
N SER A 70 9.01 14.84 23.44
CA SER A 70 9.69 15.16 24.70
C SER A 70 9.98 13.93 25.57
N ALA A 71 9.09 12.93 25.57
CA ALA A 71 9.29 11.67 26.29
C ALA A 71 10.42 10.83 25.67
N LEU A 72 10.77 11.08 24.41
CA LEU A 72 11.84 10.42 23.68
C LEU A 72 13.12 11.27 23.55
N LYS A 73 13.31 12.24 24.46
CA LYS A 73 14.41 13.23 24.43
C LYS A 73 14.39 14.09 23.15
N ASN A 74 13.19 14.50 22.72
CA ASN A 74 12.95 15.30 21.51
C ASN A 74 13.39 14.62 20.20
N ARG A 75 13.36 13.29 20.13
CA ARG A 75 13.62 12.55 18.89
C ARG A 75 12.38 12.51 17.99
N SER A 76 12.61 12.48 16.68
CA SER A 76 11.65 12.46 15.57
C SER A 76 11.88 11.27 14.64
#